data_AF-A0A7C5ACQ9-F1
#
_entry.id   AF-A0A7C5ACQ9-F1
#
_cell.length_a   1.000
_cell.length_b   1.000
_cell.length_c   1.000
_cell.angle_alpha   90.00
_cell.angle_beta   90.00
_cell.angle_gamma   90.00
#
_symmetry.space_group_name_H-M   'P 1'
#
loop_
_entity.id
_entity.type
_entity.pdbx_description
1 polymer ?
#
loop_
_entity_poly.entity_id
_entity_poly.type
_entity_poly.pdbx_seq_one_letter_code
_entity_poly.pdbx_strand_id
1 'polypeptide(L)'
;MDRANKPLPNDWRRQGQERYLRGVRLIPRAYRPYRPGWEHDHCEFCGAKFSCHEGDLKDGYSTEDGYHWLCAQCFADFKDEFAWELGEEVPEEPG
;
A
#
# COMPACT_ATOMS: atom_id res chain seq x y z
N MET A 1 8.21 -2.63 -22.37
CA MET A 1 7.40 -1.42 -22.63
C MET A 1 6.94 -0.93 -21.27
N ASP A 2 7.73 -0.12 -20.58
CA ASP A 2 7.48 0.15 -19.15
C ASP A 2 7.74 1.64 -18.90
N ARG A 3 6.96 2.47 -19.59
CA ARG A 3 6.85 3.87 -19.23
C ARG A 3 6.04 3.90 -17.94
N ALA A 4 6.71 4.03 -16.80
CA ALA A 4 6.10 4.47 -15.55
C ALA A 4 5.32 5.76 -15.87
N ASN A 5 4.02 5.61 -16.08
CA ASN A 5 3.16 6.70 -16.49
C ASN A 5 2.86 7.50 -15.23
N LYS A 6 3.67 8.54 -15.02
CA LYS A 6 3.53 9.47 -13.90
C LYS A 6 2.05 9.88 -13.77
N PRO A 7 1.48 9.90 -12.55
CA PRO A 7 0.07 10.17 -12.38
C PRO A 7 -0.23 11.58 -12.89
N LEU A 8 -1.32 11.72 -13.65
CA LEU A 8 -1.77 13.04 -14.12
C LEU A 8 -2.21 13.89 -12.92
N PRO A 9 -2.23 15.23 -13.00
CA PRO A 9 -2.70 16.09 -11.91
C PRO A 9 -4.17 15.88 -11.48
N ASN A 10 -4.98 15.21 -12.31
CA ASN A 10 -6.36 14.82 -12.02
C ASN A 10 -6.56 13.29 -12.00
N ASP A 11 -5.52 12.54 -11.64
CA ASP A 11 -5.58 11.10 -11.42
C ASP A 11 -6.77 10.69 -10.52
N TRP A 12 -7.63 9.83 -11.07
CA TRP A 12 -8.87 9.35 -10.45
C TRP A 12 -8.62 8.51 -9.19
N ARG A 13 -7.39 8.02 -9.00
CA ARG A 13 -6.98 7.29 -7.80
C ARG A 13 -6.97 8.18 -6.55
N ARG A 14 -6.86 9.51 -6.70
CA ARG A 14 -6.92 10.45 -5.57
C ARG A 14 -8.37 10.78 -5.25
N GLN A 15 -8.83 10.26 -4.13
CA GLN A 15 -10.20 10.43 -3.61
C GLN A 15 -10.22 10.99 -2.18
N GLY A 16 -9.10 11.60 -1.75
CA GLY A 16 -8.95 12.22 -0.44
C GLY A 16 -8.19 11.38 0.58
N GLN A 17 -7.38 10.42 0.12
CA GLN A 17 -6.48 9.63 0.95
C GLN A 17 -5.40 10.50 1.63
N GLU A 18 -5.11 11.67 1.06
CA GLU A 18 -4.18 12.66 1.64
C GLU A 18 -4.53 13.06 3.08
N ARG A 19 -5.79 12.88 3.49
CA ARG A 19 -6.24 13.18 4.85
C ARG A 19 -5.67 12.25 5.92
N TYR A 20 -5.26 11.05 5.54
CA TYR A 20 -4.82 10.03 6.49
C TYR A 20 -3.57 9.26 6.04
N LEU A 21 -3.18 9.32 4.76
CA LEU A 21 -1.92 8.74 4.27
C LEU A 21 -0.82 9.79 4.10
N ARG A 22 -1.07 11.09 4.18
CA ARG A 22 0.01 12.06 3.95
C ARG A 22 1.00 12.07 5.13
N GLY A 23 2.28 11.93 4.83
CA GLY A 23 3.36 11.90 5.81
C GLY A 23 3.39 10.64 6.67
N VAL A 24 2.66 9.59 6.28
CA VAL A 24 2.69 8.32 7.02
C VAL A 24 3.90 7.48 6.63
N ARG A 25 4.30 6.64 7.57
CA ARG A 25 5.32 5.63 7.35
C ARG A 25 4.69 4.37 6.78
N LEU A 26 5.25 3.90 5.68
CA LEU A 26 4.79 2.70 4.97
C LEU A 26 5.86 1.61 5.03
N ILE A 27 5.46 0.42 5.48
CA ILE A 27 6.33 -0.73 5.64
C ILE A 27 6.18 -1.63 4.40
N PRO A 28 7.27 -1.89 3.64
CA PRO A 28 7.25 -2.90 2.59
C PRO A 28 7.15 -4.28 3.23
N ARG A 29 6.06 -5.00 2.97
CA ARG A 29 5.86 -6.35 3.51
C ARG A 29 5.05 -7.22 2.58
N ALA A 30 5.21 -8.53 2.74
CA ALA A 30 4.37 -9.49 2.04
C ALA A 30 2.94 -9.44 2.62
N TYR A 31 1.94 -9.51 1.75
CA TYR A 31 0.56 -9.59 2.14
C TYR A 31 0.33 -10.80 3.04
N ARG A 32 -0.33 -10.52 4.16
CA ARG A 32 -0.79 -11.50 5.13
C ARG A 32 -2.21 -11.12 5.52
N PRO A 33 -3.14 -12.08 5.54
CA PRO A 33 -4.49 -11.81 6.00
C PRO A 33 -4.42 -11.25 7.43
N TYR A 34 -5.05 -10.09 7.64
CA TYR A 34 -5.02 -9.38 8.93
C TYR A 34 -5.55 -10.25 10.08
N ARG A 35 -6.51 -11.14 9.77
CA ARG A 35 -7.08 -12.10 10.73
C ARG A 35 -7.50 -13.40 10.04
N PRO A 36 -7.73 -14.49 10.79
CA PRO A 36 -8.26 -15.72 10.25
C PRO A 36 -9.59 -15.48 9.53
N GLY A 37 -9.72 -15.98 8.30
CA GLY A 37 -10.92 -15.77 7.46
C GLY A 37 -10.95 -14.44 6.70
N TRP A 38 -9.89 -13.63 6.78
CA TRP A 38 -9.74 -12.46 5.92
C TRP A 38 -9.28 -12.89 4.54
N GLU A 39 -10.10 -12.67 3.52
CA GLU A 39 -9.88 -13.23 2.18
C GLU A 39 -8.92 -12.38 1.34
N HIS A 40 -9.03 -11.04 1.44
CA HIS A 40 -8.25 -10.11 0.63
C HIS A 40 -8.30 -8.68 1.18
N ASP A 41 -7.29 -7.88 0.83
CA ASP A 41 -7.26 -6.42 1.00
C ASP A 41 -7.23 -5.72 -0.35
N HIS A 42 -7.42 -4.40 -0.34
CA HIS A 42 -7.38 -3.59 -1.55
C HIS A 42 -6.40 -2.42 -1.41
N CYS A 43 -5.75 -2.08 -2.51
CA CYS A 43 -4.98 -0.86 -2.61
C CYS A 43 -5.91 0.36 -2.44
N GLU A 44 -5.57 1.25 -1.52
CA GLU A 44 -6.34 2.48 -1.21
C GLU A 44 -6.48 3.44 -2.40
N PHE A 45 -5.67 3.27 -3.45
CA PHE A 45 -5.62 4.14 -4.62
C PHE A 45 -6.31 3.52 -5.83
N CYS A 46 -5.77 2.39 -6.31
CA CYS A 46 -6.26 1.75 -7.54
C CYS A 46 -7.25 0.61 -7.29
N GLY A 47 -7.47 0.20 -6.04
CA GLY A 47 -8.30 -0.96 -5.70
C GLY A 47 -7.69 -2.30 -6.11
N ALA A 48 -6.39 -2.36 -6.42
CA ALA A 48 -5.72 -3.63 -6.70
C ALA A 48 -5.86 -4.58 -5.51
N LYS A 49 -6.17 -5.84 -5.79
CA LYS A 49 -6.44 -6.85 -4.76
C LYS A 49 -5.14 -7.46 -4.24
N PHE A 50 -5.05 -7.55 -2.92
CA PHE A 50 -4.03 -8.26 -2.20
C PHE A 50 -4.62 -9.53 -1.63
N SER A 51 -4.08 -10.68 -2.00
CA SER A 51 -4.62 -11.95 -1.54
C SER A 51 -3.56 -13.05 -1.60
N CYS A 52 -3.83 -14.18 -0.95
CA CYS A 52 -3.00 -15.38 -1.11
C CYS A 52 -3.23 -16.10 -2.45
N HIS A 53 -4.23 -15.69 -3.26
CA HIS A 53 -4.56 -16.33 -4.53
C HIS A 53 -3.54 -16.01 -5.63
N GLU A 54 -3.49 -16.86 -6.64
CA GLU A 54 -2.65 -16.64 -7.82
C GLU A 54 -3.26 -15.54 -8.71
N GLY A 55 -2.44 -14.58 -9.12
CA GLY A 55 -2.85 -13.43 -9.94
C GLY A 55 -3.14 -12.14 -9.16
N ASP A 56 -3.29 -12.22 -7.83
CA ASP A 56 -3.38 -11.05 -6.95
C ASP A 56 -2.01 -10.63 -6.41
N LEU A 57 -1.94 -9.43 -5.85
CA LEU A 57 -0.73 -8.89 -5.24
C LEU A 57 -0.41 -9.63 -3.92
N LYS A 58 0.83 -10.08 -3.79
CA LYS A 58 1.34 -10.77 -2.59
C LYS A 58 2.30 -9.93 -1.78
N ASP A 59 2.63 -8.74 -2.27
CA ASP A 59 3.62 -7.84 -1.72
C ASP A 59 3.20 -6.41 -2.01
N GLY A 60 3.47 -5.53 -1.05
CA GLY A 60 3.09 -4.13 -1.13
C GLY A 60 3.59 -3.37 0.08
N TYR A 61 2.99 -2.21 0.28
CA TYR A 61 3.31 -1.28 1.34
C TYR A 61 2.08 -1.14 2.23
N SER A 62 2.21 -1.43 3.52
CA SER A 62 1.14 -1.18 4.48
C SER A 62 1.51 -0.09 5.46
N THR A 63 0.53 0.55 6.10
CA THR A 63 0.78 1.32 7.33
C THR A 63 1.27 0.40 8.45
N GLU A 64 1.84 0.98 9.50
CA GLU A 64 2.35 0.25 10.66
C GLU A 64 1.27 -0.64 11.31
N ASP A 65 0.01 -0.17 11.35
CA ASP A 65 -1.14 -0.94 11.84
C ASP A 65 -1.61 -2.06 10.90
N GLY A 66 -1.05 -2.15 9.68
CA GLY A 66 -1.46 -3.12 8.66
C GLY A 66 -2.85 -2.89 8.08
N TYR A 67 -3.47 -1.74 8.35
CA TYR A 67 -4.85 -1.43 7.96
C TYR A 67 -4.98 -0.88 6.54
N HIS A 68 -4.05 -0.01 6.12
CA HIS A 68 -4.06 0.57 4.78
C HIS A 68 -2.98 -0.09 3.93
N TRP A 69 -3.34 -0.54 2.73
CA TRP A 69 -2.42 -1.18 1.78
C TRP A 69 -2.28 -0.39 0.49
N LEU A 70 -1.06 -0.39 -0.05
CA LEU A 70 -0.70 0.27 -1.29
C LEU A 70 0.14 -0.68 -2.15
N CYS A 71 -0.18 -0.76 -3.44
CA CYS A 71 0.64 -1.51 -4.38
C CYS A 71 1.91 -0.72 -4.71
N ALA A 72 2.96 -1.43 -5.13
CA ALA A 72 4.24 -0.80 -5.45
C ALA A 72 4.14 0.31 -6.50
N GLN A 73 3.21 0.16 -7.45
CA GLN A 73 2.97 1.19 -8.46
C GLN A 73 2.38 2.47 -7.86
N CYS A 74 1.34 2.37 -7.02
CA CYS A 74 0.73 3.54 -6.39
C CYS A 74 1.67 4.17 -5.37
N PHE A 75 2.44 3.36 -4.64
CA PHE A 75 3.51 3.86 -3.78
C PHE A 75 4.49 4.72 -4.59
N ALA A 76 5.06 4.19 -5.68
CA ALA A 76 6.04 4.91 -6.50
C ALA A 76 5.47 6.20 -7.12
N ASP A 77 4.21 6.16 -7.56
CA ASP A 77 3.52 7.29 -8.19
C ASP A 77 3.29 8.47 -7.23
N PHE A 78 2.90 8.17 -5.99
CA PHE A 78 2.42 9.16 -5.03
C PHE A 78 3.38 9.41 -3.87
N LYS A 79 4.50 8.67 -3.76
CA LYS A 79 5.50 8.82 -2.69
C LYS A 79 5.93 10.26 -2.45
N ASP A 80 6.24 10.98 -3.52
CA ASP A 80 6.72 12.37 -3.44
C ASP A 80 5.58 13.33 -3.03
N GLU A 81 4.39 13.15 -3.61
CA GLU A 81 3.21 13.97 -3.32
C GLU A 81 2.72 13.80 -1.88
N PHE A 82 2.74 12.56 -1.38
CA PHE A 82 2.31 12.21 -0.03
C PHE A 82 3.43 12.27 1.00
N ALA A 83 4.67 12.54 0.59
CA ALA A 83 5.86 12.53 1.45
C ALA A 83 5.96 11.25 2.29
N TRP A 84 5.77 10.08 1.67
CA TRP A 84 5.85 8.80 2.37
C TRP A 84 7.28 8.41 2.71
N GLU A 85 7.44 7.93 3.94
CA GLU A 85 8.69 7.36 4.43
C GLU A 85 8.60 5.84 4.49
N LEU A 86 9.71 5.16 4.23
CA LEU A 86 9.77 3.72 4.37
C LEU A 86 10.04 3.34 5.81
N GLY A 87 9.19 2.48 6.34
CA GLY A 87 9.41 1.81 7.60
C GLY A 87 10.06 0.45 7.45
N GLU A 88 10.51 -0.06 8.59
CA GLU A 88 11.02 -1.42 8.72
C GLU A 88 10.01 -2.16 9.59
N GLU A 89 9.68 -3.40 9.21
CA GLU A 89 8.89 -4.27 10.07
C GLU A 89 9.76 -4.59 11.30
N VAL A 90 9.44 -3.98 12.44
CA VAL A 90 10.10 -4.32 13.70
C VAL A 90 9.49 -5.67 14.13
N PRO A 91 10.28 -6.75 14.23
CA PRO A 91 9.75 -7.99 14.76
C PRO A 91 9.25 -7.72 16.18
N GLU A 92 7.95 -7.92 16.42
CA GLU A 92 7.39 -7.83 17.78
C GLU A 92 8.23 -8.70 18.72
N GLU A 93 9.01 -8.06 19.59
CA GLU A 93 9.80 -8.74 20.60
C GLU A 93 8.83 -9.45 21.56
N PRO A 94 8.92 -10.77 21.75
CA PRO A 94 8.10 -11.44 22.74
C PRO A 94 8.58 -10.99 24.13
N GLY A 95 7.78 -10.14 24.79
CA GLY A 95 7.92 -9.79 26.21
C GLY A 95 7.57 -10.93 27.14
#